data_AF-A0A7S0X841-F1
#
_entry.id   AF-A0A7S0X841-F1
#
_cell.length_a   1.000
_cell.length_b   1.000
_cell.length_c   1.000
_cell.angle_alpha   90.00
_cell.angle_beta   90.00
_cell.angle_gamma   90.00
#
_symmetry.space_group_name_H-M   'P 1'
#
loop_
_entity.id
_entity.type
_entity.pdbx_description
1 polymer ?
#
loop_
_entity_poly.entity_id
_entity_poly.type
_entity_poly.pdbx_seq_one_letter_code
_entity_poly.pdbx_strand_id
1 'polypeptide(L)'
;RCLDNGGPVDVATFVFSAGAIITLWVGMNTVVAGGYDTFDITLIFLQVLSTVQSFSLKWPTSLNLLSQAAALVNFDLDFIAPNCFMEWRYVHRATLTLTLPLVLVLASAVASAWKTYLLLREQTGAHQTLAFSAEVLWHGLAHPAQFLLCGKVHDCGRLMLNHDRRKRLVSYIDNLVSKLLSFLVVVYNNLCLKTFGSFHCVNRGPGNGSYLYQEPNISCWDDPEHHYLLILSALGMVGYVVAIPAGIGLVLHQARRTNSLYKPEVINRLGFLYRRYETNRHLWEVTFLCRRAVVTIVYVFYGSSQPYIAMLWVMGALGVNLTISAGYMPFKDYTIDLIDIFAILCIMLYLLAGVVADAVPKHSNNLGILLNLIVWGQVLYCLVETVRETNEKRKTALYAKKIQTMMLKVRKMGRANEEQLDSKDPALGPNLVKGKAVWTHQLACRSILKAFRGLEEDGFTTVTLVQISEWLKNGGERYVHPEHPVFYSLRQVIGITDTENLPVESCILALDGELKQVSVLEGMFEEKTQDGRDMAGELSKTLRP
;
A
#
# COMPACT_ATOMS: atom_id res chain seq x y z
N ARG A 1 -5.43 -17.87 -25.67
CA ARG A 1 -5.64 -19.16 -26.36
C ARG A 1 -5.30 -18.96 -27.82
N CYS A 2 -4.73 -19.96 -28.50
CA CYS A 2 -4.55 -19.89 -29.95
C CYS A 2 -5.93 -19.84 -30.61
N LEU A 3 -6.06 -19.12 -31.73
CA LEU A 3 -7.32 -19.09 -32.46
C LEU A 3 -7.63 -20.51 -32.95
N ASP A 4 -8.84 -21.01 -32.68
CA ASP A 4 -9.29 -22.36 -33.03
C ASP A 4 -9.24 -22.66 -34.55
N ASN A 5 -9.00 -21.64 -35.39
CA ASN A 5 -8.93 -21.74 -36.84
C ASN A 5 -7.52 -22.04 -37.39
N GLY A 6 -6.54 -22.43 -36.57
CA GLY A 6 -5.24 -22.93 -37.04
C GLY A 6 -4.33 -21.88 -37.73
N GLY A 7 -4.73 -20.61 -37.75
CA GLY A 7 -3.84 -19.52 -38.16
C GLY A 7 -2.88 -19.17 -37.02
N PRO A 8 -1.58 -18.91 -37.30
CA PRO A 8 -0.68 -18.43 -36.26
C PRO A 8 -1.24 -17.14 -35.68
N VAL A 9 -1.42 -17.09 -34.36
CA VAL A 9 -1.59 -15.79 -33.69
C VAL A 9 -0.32 -15.01 -34.01
N ASP A 10 -0.45 -13.81 -34.59
CA ASP A 10 0.73 -12.99 -34.83
C ASP A 10 1.45 -12.74 -33.49
N VAL A 11 2.77 -12.94 -33.45
CA VAL A 11 3.61 -12.65 -32.28
C VAL A 11 3.31 -11.24 -31.77
N ALA A 12 3.03 -10.29 -32.66
CA ALA A 12 2.63 -8.94 -32.30
C ALA A 12 1.34 -8.90 -31.46
N THR A 13 0.33 -9.70 -31.81
CA THR A 13 -0.95 -9.77 -31.07
C THR A 13 -0.75 -10.41 -29.69
N PHE A 14 0.10 -11.45 -29.60
CA PHE A 14 0.48 -12.04 -28.32
C PHE A 14 1.22 -11.05 -27.43
N VAL A 15 2.24 -10.38 -27.96
CA VAL A 15 3.02 -9.38 -27.20
C VAL A 15 2.13 -8.23 -26.74
N PHE A 16 1.22 -7.74 -27.59
CA PHE A 16 0.29 -6.68 -27.21
C PHE A 16 -0.67 -7.10 -26.09
N SER A 17 -1.29 -8.28 -26.20
CA SER A 17 -2.21 -8.80 -25.18
C SER A 17 -1.51 -9.10 -23.86
N ALA A 18 -0.33 -9.73 -23.89
CA ALA A 18 0.49 -9.95 -22.71
C ALA A 18 0.93 -8.61 -22.08
N GLY A 19 1.33 -7.63 -22.89
CA GLY A 19 1.67 -6.29 -22.44
C GLY A 19 0.50 -5.56 -21.77
N ALA A 20 -0.71 -5.70 -22.30
CA ALA A 20 -1.92 -5.15 -21.71
C ALA A 20 -2.24 -5.77 -20.33
N ILE A 21 -2.12 -7.10 -20.21
CA ILE A 21 -2.33 -7.81 -18.94
C ILE A 21 -1.28 -7.42 -17.91
N ILE A 22 0.00 -7.37 -18.30
CA ILE A 22 1.09 -6.94 -17.41
C ILE A 22 0.87 -5.48 -16.97
N THR A 23 0.45 -4.60 -17.87
CA THR A 23 0.14 -3.20 -17.54
C THR A 23 -1.02 -3.10 -16.55
N LEU A 24 -2.07 -3.92 -16.73
CA LEU A 24 -3.18 -4.01 -15.79
C LEU A 24 -2.70 -4.44 -14.41
N TRP A 25 -1.90 -5.52 -14.33
CA TRP A 25 -1.34 -6.03 -13.07
C TRP A 25 -0.43 -5.02 -12.36
N VAL A 26 0.43 -4.32 -13.10
CA VAL A 26 1.25 -3.22 -12.57
C VAL A 26 0.34 -2.09 -12.06
N GLY A 27 -0.70 -1.73 -12.83
CA GLY A 27 -1.69 -0.73 -12.44
C GLY A 27 -2.40 -1.08 -11.14
N MET A 28 -2.95 -2.30 -11.05
CA MET A 28 -3.59 -2.81 -9.84
C MET A 28 -2.64 -2.77 -8.63
N ASN A 29 -1.40 -3.22 -8.80
CA ASN A 29 -0.41 -3.17 -7.73
C ASN A 29 -0.07 -1.73 -7.31
N THR A 30 -0.01 -0.78 -8.24
CA THR A 30 0.21 0.63 -7.89
C THR A 30 -0.95 1.25 -7.14
N VAL A 31 -2.19 0.82 -7.42
CA VAL A 31 -3.36 1.24 -6.65
C VAL A 31 -3.29 0.64 -5.24
N VAL A 32 -3.03 -0.66 -5.08
CA VAL A 32 -2.89 -1.27 -3.74
C VAL A 32 -1.78 -0.61 -2.93
N ALA A 33 -0.59 -0.41 -3.52
CA ALA A 33 0.52 0.28 -2.86
C ALA A 33 0.21 1.76 -2.52
N GLY A 34 -0.74 2.38 -3.24
CA GLY A 34 -1.27 3.72 -2.95
C GLY A 34 -2.20 3.76 -1.73
N GLY A 35 -2.52 2.60 -1.13
CA GLY A 35 -3.31 2.47 0.08
C GLY A 35 -4.79 2.77 -0.14
N TYR A 36 -5.39 2.27 -1.23
CA TYR A 36 -6.83 2.34 -1.49
C TYR A 36 -7.52 1.12 -0.89
N ASP A 37 -8.23 1.33 0.21
CA ASP A 37 -8.65 0.26 1.11
C ASP A 37 -9.76 -0.60 0.50
N THR A 38 -10.77 0.05 -0.10
CA THR A 38 -11.90 -0.63 -0.72
C THR A 38 -11.49 -1.46 -1.93
N PHE A 39 -10.55 -0.95 -2.72
CA PHE A 39 -10.02 -1.66 -3.89
C PHE A 39 -9.29 -2.94 -3.48
N ASP A 40 -8.43 -2.86 -2.47
CA ASP A 40 -7.66 -4.01 -2.00
C ASP A 40 -8.58 -5.12 -1.45
N ILE A 41 -9.61 -4.78 -0.67
CA ILE A 41 -10.59 -5.77 -0.18
C ILE A 41 -11.34 -6.43 -1.34
N THR A 42 -11.69 -5.66 -2.38
CA THR A 42 -12.32 -6.19 -3.60
C THR A 42 -11.41 -7.16 -4.31
N LEU A 43 -10.11 -6.86 -4.43
CA LEU A 43 -9.14 -7.78 -5.01
C LEU A 43 -9.04 -9.06 -4.18
N ILE A 44 -8.92 -8.96 -2.86
CA ILE A 44 -8.87 -10.13 -1.96
C ILE A 44 -10.13 -10.99 -2.13
N PHE A 45 -11.31 -10.39 -2.20
CA PHE A 45 -12.58 -11.07 -2.46
C PHE A 45 -12.56 -11.82 -3.81
N LEU A 46 -12.17 -11.17 -4.89
CA LEU A 46 -12.11 -11.77 -6.23
C LEU A 46 -11.08 -12.92 -6.30
N GLN A 47 -9.94 -12.79 -5.60
CA GLN A 47 -8.93 -13.84 -5.53
C GLN A 47 -9.44 -15.09 -4.80
N VAL A 48 -10.13 -14.92 -3.67
CA VAL A 48 -10.74 -16.05 -2.94
C VAL A 48 -11.86 -16.68 -3.76
N LEU A 49 -12.69 -15.86 -4.40
CA LEU A 49 -13.76 -16.33 -5.29
C LEU A 49 -13.20 -17.16 -6.46
N SER A 50 -12.10 -16.73 -7.07
CA SER A 50 -11.39 -17.49 -8.11
C SER A 50 -10.95 -18.88 -7.63
N THR A 51 -10.36 -18.96 -6.43
CA THR A 51 -9.99 -20.25 -5.82
C THR A 51 -11.23 -21.13 -5.58
N VAL A 52 -12.32 -20.55 -5.09
CA VAL A 52 -13.59 -21.26 -4.85
C VAL A 52 -14.23 -21.78 -6.14
N GLN A 53 -14.15 -21.04 -7.23
CA GLN A 53 -14.66 -21.50 -8.54
C GLN A 53 -13.81 -22.60 -9.15
N SER A 54 -12.58 -22.80 -8.66
CA SER A 54 -11.65 -23.79 -9.22
C SER A 54 -11.93 -25.22 -8.72
N PHE A 55 -12.83 -25.40 -7.75
CA PHE A 55 -13.26 -26.72 -7.25
C PHE A 55 -13.97 -27.52 -8.35
N SER A 56 -13.79 -28.84 -8.32
CA SER A 56 -14.31 -29.78 -9.33
C SER A 56 -15.83 -30.03 -9.20
N LEU A 57 -16.63 -28.97 -9.29
CA LEU A 57 -18.09 -29.02 -9.38
C LEU A 57 -18.59 -28.61 -10.78
N LYS A 58 -19.81 -29.02 -11.11
CA LYS A 58 -20.52 -28.54 -12.30
C LYS A 58 -21.07 -27.13 -12.08
N TRP A 59 -20.18 -26.14 -12.23
CA TRP A 59 -20.58 -24.74 -12.17
C TRP A 59 -21.53 -24.35 -13.33
N PRO A 60 -22.56 -23.53 -13.07
CA PRO A 60 -23.41 -22.97 -14.12
C PRO A 60 -22.60 -22.21 -15.18
N THR A 61 -22.94 -22.38 -16.46
CA THR A 61 -22.21 -21.73 -17.56
C THR A 61 -22.33 -20.21 -17.53
N SER A 62 -23.38 -19.67 -16.92
CA SER A 62 -23.55 -18.23 -16.69
C SER A 62 -22.40 -17.63 -15.86
N LEU A 63 -21.70 -18.42 -15.04
CA LEU A 63 -20.61 -17.95 -14.17
C LEU A 63 -19.24 -17.88 -14.89
N ASN A 64 -19.15 -18.34 -16.13
CA ASN A 64 -17.88 -18.41 -16.87
C ASN A 64 -17.18 -17.04 -17.01
N LEU A 65 -17.93 -15.97 -17.30
CA LEU A 65 -17.37 -14.63 -17.44
C LEU A 65 -16.75 -14.14 -16.11
N LEU A 66 -17.48 -14.35 -15.01
CA LEU A 66 -17.02 -13.99 -13.68
C LEU A 66 -15.78 -14.78 -13.29
N SER A 67 -15.75 -16.08 -13.60
CA SER A 67 -14.61 -16.94 -13.33
C SER A 67 -13.34 -16.50 -14.09
N GLN A 68 -13.47 -16.13 -15.36
CA GLN A 68 -12.35 -15.60 -16.12
C GLN A 68 -11.84 -14.26 -15.57
N ALA A 69 -12.75 -13.36 -15.18
CA ALA A 69 -12.38 -12.08 -14.57
C ALA A 69 -11.68 -12.28 -13.20
N ALA A 70 -12.19 -13.17 -12.36
CA ALA A 70 -11.61 -13.48 -11.06
C ALA A 70 -10.24 -14.16 -11.18
N ALA A 71 -10.07 -15.06 -12.15
CA ALA A 71 -8.79 -15.71 -12.43
C ALA A 71 -7.73 -14.72 -12.92
N LEU A 72 -8.11 -13.70 -13.71
CA LEU A 72 -7.20 -12.64 -14.15
C LEU A 72 -6.65 -11.83 -12.97
N VAL A 73 -7.48 -11.57 -11.95
CA VAL A 73 -7.11 -10.87 -10.71
C VAL A 73 -6.24 -11.74 -9.80
N ASN A 74 -6.23 -13.06 -10.01
CA ASN A 74 -5.40 -14.00 -9.28
C ASN A 74 -3.98 -14.17 -9.85
N PHE A 75 -3.56 -13.28 -10.76
CA PHE A 75 -2.23 -13.27 -11.38
C PHE A 75 -1.87 -14.63 -12.01
N ASP A 76 -2.85 -15.31 -12.62
CA ASP A 76 -2.60 -16.59 -13.25
C ASP A 76 -1.82 -16.40 -14.56
N LEU A 77 -0.64 -17.04 -14.63
CA LEU A 77 0.23 -16.96 -15.80
C LEU A 77 -0.34 -17.66 -17.03
N ASP A 78 -1.44 -18.41 -16.87
CA ASP A 78 -2.17 -19.03 -17.97
C ASP A 78 -2.72 -18.01 -18.98
N PHE A 79 -2.98 -16.76 -18.55
CA PHE A 79 -3.44 -15.69 -19.45
C PHE A 79 -2.36 -15.18 -20.40
N ILE A 80 -1.08 -15.34 -20.04
CA ILE A 80 0.06 -14.92 -20.86
C ILE A 80 0.89 -16.12 -21.37
N ALA A 81 0.30 -17.31 -21.37
CA ALA A 81 0.97 -18.53 -21.80
C ALA A 81 1.28 -18.50 -23.32
N PRO A 82 2.56 -18.62 -23.73
CA PRO A 82 2.97 -18.61 -25.14
C PRO A 82 2.75 -19.96 -25.85
N ASN A 83 1.63 -20.64 -25.56
CA ASN A 83 1.29 -21.98 -26.07
C ASN A 83 1.30 -22.09 -27.61
N CYS A 84 1.17 -20.97 -28.33
CA CYS A 84 1.13 -20.97 -29.78
C CYS A 84 2.52 -21.05 -30.44
N PHE A 85 3.60 -20.79 -29.69
CA PHE A 85 4.97 -20.77 -30.22
C PHE A 85 5.92 -21.69 -29.47
N MET A 86 5.59 -22.04 -28.22
CA MET A 86 6.39 -22.96 -27.40
C MET A 86 5.50 -23.78 -26.48
N GLU A 87 5.95 -24.99 -26.14
CA GLU A 87 5.28 -25.85 -25.16
C GLU A 87 5.40 -25.26 -23.75
N TRP A 88 4.33 -24.61 -23.29
CA TRP A 88 4.26 -24.03 -21.97
C TRP A 88 3.66 -25.03 -20.97
N ARG A 89 4.50 -25.92 -20.45
CA ARG A 89 4.17 -26.94 -19.43
C ARG A 89 4.00 -26.38 -18.01
N TYR A 90 3.47 -27.17 -17.07
CA TYR A 90 3.26 -26.74 -15.67
C TYR A 90 4.58 -26.34 -14.99
N VAL A 91 5.66 -27.06 -15.30
CA VAL A 91 7.01 -26.77 -14.79
C VAL A 91 7.44 -25.32 -15.05
N HIS A 92 7.20 -24.81 -16.26
CA HIS A 92 7.54 -23.43 -16.62
C HIS A 92 6.71 -22.41 -15.83
N ARG A 93 5.40 -22.68 -15.66
CA ARG A 93 4.49 -21.82 -14.89
C ARG A 93 4.86 -21.78 -13.42
N ALA A 94 5.06 -22.94 -12.80
CA ALA A 94 5.46 -23.04 -11.40
C ALA A 94 6.82 -22.36 -11.18
N THR A 95 7.79 -22.60 -12.08
CA THR A 95 9.12 -21.95 -12.01
C THR A 95 9.01 -20.43 -12.11
N LEU A 96 8.28 -19.91 -13.10
CA LEU A 96 8.14 -18.47 -13.28
C LEU A 96 7.39 -17.84 -12.09
N THR A 97 6.25 -18.39 -11.66
CA THR A 97 5.50 -17.86 -10.51
C THR A 97 6.35 -17.83 -9.24
N LEU A 98 7.09 -18.91 -8.94
CA LEU A 98 7.87 -19.03 -7.71
C LEU A 98 9.20 -18.26 -7.75
N THR A 99 9.74 -17.94 -8.93
CA THR A 99 10.99 -17.14 -9.05
C THR A 99 10.74 -15.66 -9.30
N LEU A 100 9.57 -15.27 -9.83
CA LEU A 100 9.24 -13.88 -10.16
C LEU A 100 9.41 -12.92 -8.97
N PRO A 101 8.97 -13.23 -7.73
CA PRO A 101 9.22 -12.34 -6.59
C PRO A 101 10.72 -12.10 -6.33
N LEU A 102 11.55 -13.13 -6.45
CA LEU A 102 13.01 -13.03 -6.25
C LEU A 102 13.65 -12.17 -7.34
N VAL A 103 13.22 -12.34 -8.59
CA VAL A 103 13.68 -11.51 -9.71
C VAL A 103 13.33 -10.05 -9.47
N LEU A 104 12.12 -9.74 -8.99
CA LEU A 104 11.72 -8.37 -8.67
C LEU A 104 12.50 -7.80 -7.48
N VAL A 105 12.78 -8.59 -6.45
CA VAL A 105 13.63 -8.17 -5.32
C VAL A 105 15.04 -7.84 -5.82
N LEU A 106 15.65 -8.71 -6.63
CA LEU A 106 16.98 -8.48 -7.20
C LEU A 106 16.99 -7.23 -8.10
N ALA A 107 16.03 -7.11 -9.02
CA ALA A 107 15.90 -5.94 -9.89
C ALA A 107 15.74 -4.64 -9.11
N SER A 108 14.97 -4.67 -8.01
CA SER A 108 14.76 -3.52 -7.14
C SER A 108 16.01 -3.12 -6.34
N ALA A 109 16.77 -4.10 -5.87
CA ALA A 109 18.05 -3.87 -5.18
C ALA A 109 19.06 -3.24 -6.15
N VAL A 110 19.15 -3.77 -7.38
CA VAL A 110 20.00 -3.20 -8.45
C VAL A 110 19.55 -1.78 -8.81
N ALA A 111 18.25 -1.53 -8.96
CA ALA A 111 17.74 -0.19 -9.27
C ALA A 111 18.04 0.83 -8.16
N SER A 112 17.96 0.40 -6.90
CA SER A 112 18.30 1.22 -5.74
C SER A 112 19.80 1.52 -5.66
N ALA A 113 20.65 0.52 -5.90
CA ALA A 113 22.10 0.69 -5.97
C ALA A 113 22.50 1.61 -7.13
N TRP A 114 21.88 1.43 -8.30
CA TRP A 114 22.09 2.29 -9.47
C TRP A 114 21.68 3.74 -9.21
N LYS A 115 20.50 3.96 -8.61
CA LYS A 115 20.03 5.32 -8.27
C LYS A 115 20.96 5.98 -7.26
N THR A 116 21.44 5.22 -6.29
CA THR A 116 22.42 5.68 -5.29
C THR A 116 23.74 6.07 -5.95
N TYR A 117 24.25 5.23 -6.85
CA TYR A 117 25.46 5.50 -7.63
C TYR A 117 25.34 6.80 -8.45
N LEU A 118 24.23 6.99 -9.17
CA LEU A 118 23.98 8.21 -9.94
C LEU A 118 23.97 9.48 -9.07
N LEU A 119 23.42 9.41 -7.85
CA LEU A 119 23.36 10.56 -6.96
C LEU A 119 24.72 10.91 -6.33
N LEU A 120 25.59 9.92 -6.12
CA LEU A 120 26.91 10.08 -5.50
C LEU A 120 28.03 10.40 -6.49
N ARG A 121 27.90 9.97 -7.76
CA ARG A 121 28.90 10.19 -8.82
C ARG A 121 29.27 11.67 -9.01
N GLU A 122 28.34 12.57 -8.72
CA GLU A 122 28.58 14.02 -8.84
C GLU A 122 29.34 14.64 -7.66
N GLN A 123 29.48 13.95 -6.52
CA GLN A 123 30.07 14.54 -5.29
C GLN A 123 31.33 13.84 -4.78
N THR A 124 31.53 12.56 -5.09
CA THR A 124 32.59 11.75 -4.47
C THR A 124 33.40 10.98 -5.51
N GLY A 125 34.64 10.60 -5.16
CA GLY A 125 35.52 9.82 -6.03
C GLY A 125 34.95 8.43 -6.35
N ALA A 126 35.25 7.92 -7.55
CA ALA A 126 34.68 6.67 -8.09
C ALA A 126 34.82 5.44 -7.18
N HIS A 127 35.85 5.38 -6.33
CA HIS A 127 36.06 4.25 -5.42
C HIS A 127 35.11 4.30 -4.20
N GLN A 128 34.80 5.48 -3.68
CA GLN A 128 33.88 5.64 -2.54
C GLN A 128 32.42 5.42 -2.97
N THR A 129 32.06 5.82 -4.19
CA THR A 129 30.71 5.63 -4.75
C THR A 129 30.36 4.16 -4.96
N LEU A 130 31.32 3.37 -5.46
CA LEU A 130 31.16 1.93 -5.69
C LEU A 130 31.04 1.14 -4.38
N ALA A 131 31.83 1.48 -3.36
CA ALA A 131 31.75 0.82 -2.06
C ALA A 131 30.38 1.02 -1.40
N PHE A 132 29.86 2.26 -1.42
CA PHE A 132 28.57 2.57 -0.81
C PHE A 132 27.38 1.97 -1.57
N SER A 133 27.39 1.95 -2.91
CA SER A 133 26.33 1.32 -3.69
C SER A 133 26.30 -0.21 -3.50
N ALA A 134 27.48 -0.83 -3.35
CA ALA A 134 27.60 -2.24 -3.00
C ALA A 134 27.05 -2.55 -1.59
N GLU A 135 27.29 -1.67 -0.62
CA GLU A 135 26.77 -1.82 0.74
C GLU A 135 25.23 -1.72 0.80
N VAL A 136 24.63 -0.80 0.02
CA VAL A 136 23.16 -0.71 -0.12
C VAL A 136 22.57 -1.99 -0.73
N LEU A 137 23.23 -2.54 -1.77
CA LEU A 137 22.82 -3.79 -2.40
C LEU A 137 22.93 -4.97 -1.42
N TRP A 138 24.05 -5.06 -0.70
CA TRP A 138 24.29 -6.11 0.29
C TRP A 138 23.25 -6.07 1.42
N HIS A 139 22.98 -4.90 2.00
CA HIS A 139 22.00 -4.79 3.08
C HIS A 139 20.56 -5.06 2.63
N GLY A 140 20.19 -4.67 1.41
CA GLY A 140 18.88 -4.99 0.84
C GLY A 140 18.64 -6.49 0.69
N LEU A 141 19.69 -7.27 0.37
CA LEU A 141 19.61 -8.71 0.16
C LEU A 141 19.84 -9.53 1.45
N ALA A 142 20.87 -9.19 2.24
CA ALA A 142 21.30 -9.99 3.39
C ALA A 142 20.43 -9.77 4.64
N HIS A 143 19.86 -8.56 4.82
CA HIS A 143 19.12 -8.20 6.03
C HIS A 143 17.80 -7.45 5.73
N PRO A 144 16.85 -8.07 5.00
CA PRO A 144 15.62 -7.42 4.57
C PRO A 144 14.77 -6.90 5.75
N ALA A 145 14.67 -7.66 6.85
CA ALA A 145 13.92 -7.24 8.03
C ALA A 145 14.51 -5.98 8.69
N GLN A 146 15.85 -5.90 8.80
CA GLN A 146 16.51 -4.70 9.30
C GLN A 146 16.40 -3.55 8.30
N PHE A 147 16.43 -3.82 7.00
CA PHE A 147 16.26 -2.79 5.96
C PHE A 147 14.85 -2.17 5.97
N LEU A 148 13.83 -2.99 6.20
CA LEU A 148 12.43 -2.56 6.33
C LEU A 148 12.23 -1.66 7.56
N LEU A 149 12.75 -2.07 8.71
CA LEU A 149 12.55 -1.40 10.00
C LEU A 149 13.55 -0.29 10.30
N CYS A 150 14.78 -0.41 9.81
CA CYS A 150 15.88 0.48 10.14
C CYS A 150 16.27 1.28 8.91
N GLY A 151 16.20 2.60 9.01
CA GLY A 151 16.76 3.52 8.03
C GLY A 151 18.29 3.49 8.04
N LYS A 152 19.01 2.36 8.09
CA LYS A 152 20.49 2.40 8.06
C LYS A 152 21.05 3.10 6.81
N VAL A 153 20.31 3.02 5.69
CA VAL A 153 20.56 3.84 4.48
C VAL A 153 20.49 5.34 4.79
N HIS A 154 19.58 5.75 5.69
CA HIS A 154 19.48 7.12 6.19
C HIS A 154 20.75 7.51 6.94
N ASP A 155 21.30 6.67 7.82
CA ASP A 155 22.46 7.02 8.64
C ASP A 155 23.78 7.01 7.84
N CYS A 156 24.01 6.02 6.99
CA CYS A 156 25.21 5.99 6.14
C CYS A 156 25.15 7.08 5.06
N GLY A 157 23.97 7.33 4.48
CA GLY A 157 23.75 8.44 3.53
C GLY A 157 23.84 9.83 4.18
N ARG A 158 23.69 9.94 5.51
CA ARG A 158 23.80 11.22 6.24
C ARG A 158 25.18 11.85 6.09
N LEU A 159 26.22 11.01 6.01
CA LEU A 159 27.61 11.45 5.96
C LEU A 159 28.04 11.91 4.56
N MET A 160 27.36 11.45 3.50
CA MET A 160 27.82 11.67 2.12
C MET A 160 26.88 12.47 1.22
N LEU A 161 25.58 12.59 1.55
CA LEU A 161 24.60 13.24 0.68
C LEU A 161 24.02 14.52 1.28
N ASN A 162 23.89 15.54 0.42
CA ASN A 162 23.08 16.73 0.74
C ASN A 162 21.64 16.31 1.10
N HIS A 163 21.04 17.05 2.04
CA HIS A 163 19.71 16.79 2.60
C HIS A 163 18.62 16.54 1.54
N ASP A 164 18.59 17.33 0.46
CA ASP A 164 17.57 17.19 -0.59
C ASP A 164 17.78 15.97 -1.51
N ARG A 165 19.03 15.55 -1.73
CA ARG A 165 19.33 14.30 -2.46
C ARG A 165 18.98 13.09 -1.60
N ARG A 166 19.29 13.15 -0.32
CA ARG A 166 18.94 12.12 0.67
C ARG A 166 17.44 11.89 0.77
N LYS A 167 16.65 12.95 0.89
CA LYS A 167 15.16 12.85 0.89
C LYS A 167 14.62 12.19 -0.38
N ARG A 168 15.18 12.54 -1.55
CA ARG A 168 14.80 11.91 -2.84
C ARG A 168 15.15 10.43 -2.90
N LEU A 169 16.34 10.05 -2.42
CA LEU A 169 16.76 8.65 -2.40
C LEU A 169 15.91 7.80 -1.46
N VAL A 170 15.70 8.27 -0.23
CA VAL A 170 14.87 7.58 0.76
C VAL A 170 13.45 7.39 0.24
N SER A 171 12.81 8.45 -0.27
CA SER A 171 11.47 8.35 -0.86
C SER A 171 11.41 7.39 -2.06
N TYR A 172 12.45 7.35 -2.90
CA TYR A 172 12.52 6.39 -4.01
C TYR A 172 12.56 4.95 -3.52
N ILE A 173 13.44 4.65 -2.55
CA ILE A 173 13.57 3.31 -1.96
C ILE A 173 12.28 2.92 -1.24
N ASP A 174 11.68 3.83 -0.46
CA ASP A 174 10.45 3.57 0.28
C ASP A 174 9.30 3.19 -0.66
N ASN A 175 9.16 3.93 -1.77
CA ASN A 175 8.16 3.64 -2.80
C ASN A 175 8.41 2.29 -3.50
N LEU A 176 9.67 1.94 -3.72
CA LEU A 176 10.05 0.67 -4.33
C LEU A 176 9.70 -0.50 -3.41
N VAL A 177 10.07 -0.39 -2.13
CA VAL A 177 9.76 -1.38 -1.09
C VAL A 177 8.26 -1.57 -0.93
N SER A 178 7.50 -0.47 -0.84
CA SER A 178 6.02 -0.53 -0.74
C SER A 178 5.40 -1.27 -1.93
N LYS A 179 5.84 -0.97 -3.16
CA LYS A 179 5.36 -1.66 -4.37
C LYS A 179 5.72 -3.14 -4.42
N LEU A 180 6.89 -3.53 -3.93
CA LEU A 180 7.31 -4.94 -3.87
C LEU A 180 6.51 -5.71 -2.81
N LEU A 181 6.34 -5.15 -1.62
CA LEU A 181 5.54 -5.75 -0.57
C LEU A 181 4.08 -5.88 -1.00
N SER A 182 3.52 -4.83 -1.61
CA SER A 182 2.19 -4.87 -2.22
C SER A 182 2.10 -5.99 -3.26
N PHE A 183 3.09 -6.11 -4.15
CA PHE A 183 3.11 -7.17 -5.17
C PHE A 183 3.11 -8.56 -4.53
N LEU A 184 3.93 -8.77 -3.49
CA LEU A 184 3.99 -10.02 -2.73
C LEU A 184 2.64 -10.39 -2.11
N VAL A 185 1.97 -9.42 -1.48
CA VAL A 185 0.65 -9.62 -0.85
C VAL A 185 -0.42 -9.92 -1.91
N VAL A 186 -0.36 -9.25 -3.05
CA VAL A 186 -1.32 -9.43 -4.15
C VAL A 186 -1.12 -10.79 -4.85
N VAL A 187 0.12 -11.21 -5.12
CA VAL A 187 0.42 -12.50 -5.79
C VAL A 187 0.38 -13.71 -4.84
N TYR A 188 0.22 -13.47 -3.53
CA TYR A 188 0.27 -14.49 -2.48
C TYR A 188 -0.62 -15.71 -2.72
N ASN A 189 -1.86 -15.51 -3.21
CA ASN A 189 -2.78 -16.63 -3.48
C ASN A 189 -2.24 -17.55 -4.60
N ASN A 190 -1.67 -16.97 -5.66
CA ASN A 190 -1.05 -17.74 -6.73
C ASN A 190 0.22 -18.47 -6.25
N LEU A 191 1.04 -17.80 -5.43
CA LEU A 191 2.21 -18.44 -4.80
C LEU A 191 1.80 -19.67 -3.98
N CYS A 192 0.74 -19.56 -3.17
CA CYS A 192 0.21 -20.70 -2.42
C CYS A 192 -0.27 -21.82 -3.37
N LEU A 193 -1.02 -21.48 -4.41
CA LEU A 193 -1.57 -22.46 -5.36
C LEU A 193 -0.46 -23.26 -6.08
N LYS A 194 0.57 -22.59 -6.59
CA LYS A 194 1.69 -23.28 -7.27
C LYS A 194 2.59 -24.03 -6.29
N THR A 195 2.77 -23.52 -5.07
CA THR A 195 3.53 -24.20 -4.01
C THR A 195 2.86 -25.52 -3.61
N PHE A 196 1.57 -25.50 -3.29
CA PHE A 196 0.87 -26.72 -2.88
C PHE A 196 0.58 -27.65 -4.06
N GLY A 197 0.35 -27.09 -5.25
CA GLY A 197 -0.02 -27.86 -6.44
C GLY A 197 1.00 -28.93 -6.85
N SER A 198 2.29 -28.70 -6.59
CA SER A 198 3.35 -29.66 -6.88
C SER A 198 3.34 -30.89 -5.95
N PHE A 199 2.68 -30.81 -4.78
CA PHE A 199 2.56 -31.95 -3.85
C PHE A 199 1.34 -32.81 -4.13
N HIS A 200 0.46 -32.41 -5.06
CA HIS A 200 -0.81 -33.06 -5.29
C HIS A 200 -0.71 -34.15 -6.37
N CYS A 201 -0.46 -35.37 -5.91
CA CYS A 201 -0.39 -36.58 -6.73
C CYS A 201 -1.69 -37.38 -6.64
N VAL A 202 -2.14 -37.91 -7.78
CA VAL A 202 -3.34 -38.75 -7.89
C VAL A 202 -3.03 -40.05 -8.61
N ASN A 203 -3.65 -41.15 -8.16
CA ASN A 203 -3.55 -42.44 -8.84
C ASN A 203 -4.55 -42.48 -9.98
N ARG A 204 -4.06 -42.66 -11.21
CA ARG A 204 -4.90 -42.74 -12.42
C ARG A 204 -4.63 -44.07 -13.14
N GLY A 205 -5.37 -45.11 -12.77
CA GLY A 205 -5.41 -46.38 -13.50
C GLY A 205 -5.12 -47.62 -12.65
N PRO A 206 -5.23 -48.82 -13.24
CA PRO A 206 -5.05 -50.11 -12.54
C PRO A 206 -3.58 -50.45 -12.20
N GLY A 207 -2.62 -49.57 -12.55
CA GLY A 207 -1.23 -49.68 -12.11
C GLY A 207 -0.96 -48.86 -10.84
N ASN A 208 0.05 -49.25 -10.05
CA ASN A 208 0.47 -48.55 -8.83
C ASN A 208 1.14 -47.17 -9.06
N GLY A 209 1.01 -46.59 -10.25
CA GLY A 209 1.63 -45.30 -10.59
C GLY A 209 0.81 -44.13 -10.09
N SER A 210 1.45 -43.22 -9.36
CA SER A 210 0.90 -41.91 -8.99
C SER A 210 1.42 -40.84 -9.94
N TYR A 211 0.55 -39.92 -10.38
CA TYR A 211 0.89 -38.87 -11.35
C TYR A 211 0.49 -37.51 -10.82
N LEU A 212 1.20 -36.46 -11.25
CA LEU A 212 0.92 -35.10 -10.82
C LEU A 212 -0.46 -34.66 -11.33
N TYR A 213 -1.30 -34.12 -10.45
CA TYR A 213 -2.67 -33.75 -10.82
C TYR A 213 -2.72 -32.67 -11.91
N GLN A 214 -1.82 -31.68 -11.81
CA GLN A 214 -1.74 -30.53 -12.72
C GLN A 214 -1.17 -30.89 -14.09
N GLU A 215 -0.29 -31.88 -14.16
CA GLU A 215 0.32 -32.35 -15.40
C GLU A 215 0.48 -33.88 -15.37
N PRO A 216 -0.46 -34.63 -15.95
CA PRO A 216 -0.53 -36.09 -15.80
C PRO A 216 0.61 -36.85 -16.49
N ASN A 217 1.40 -36.17 -17.32
CA ASN A 217 2.55 -36.74 -18.01
C ASN A 217 3.75 -36.94 -17.07
N ILE A 218 3.74 -36.31 -15.89
CA ILE A 218 4.81 -36.38 -14.90
C ILE A 218 4.44 -37.43 -13.86
N SER A 219 5.26 -38.49 -13.74
CA SER A 219 5.09 -39.47 -12.66
C SER A 219 5.58 -38.90 -11.33
N CYS A 220 4.80 -39.11 -10.28
CA CYS A 220 5.19 -38.66 -8.96
C CYS A 220 6.29 -39.57 -8.40
N TRP A 221 7.23 -38.96 -7.68
CA TRP A 221 8.38 -39.56 -6.98
C TRP A 221 9.48 -40.17 -7.86
N ASP A 222 9.18 -40.60 -9.08
CA ASP A 222 10.17 -41.23 -9.96
C ASP A 222 10.75 -40.25 -11.00
N ASP A 223 9.98 -39.24 -11.41
CA ASP A 223 10.38 -38.29 -12.45
C ASP A 223 11.35 -37.21 -11.92
N PRO A 224 12.49 -36.95 -12.57
CA PRO A 224 13.38 -35.82 -12.24
C PRO A 224 12.69 -34.45 -12.29
N GLU A 225 11.74 -34.24 -13.20
CA GLU A 225 10.95 -33.00 -13.28
C GLU A 225 10.10 -32.80 -12.01
N HIS A 226 9.54 -33.89 -11.47
CA HIS A 226 8.79 -33.84 -10.21
C HIS A 226 9.70 -33.52 -9.02
N HIS A 227 10.90 -34.10 -8.96
CA HIS A 227 11.87 -33.77 -7.90
C HIS A 227 12.26 -32.29 -7.91
N TYR A 228 12.51 -31.72 -9.09
CA TYR A 228 12.78 -30.29 -9.24
C TYR A 228 11.59 -29.45 -8.72
N LEU A 229 10.36 -29.79 -9.11
CA LEU A 229 9.15 -29.13 -8.62
C LEU A 229 8.99 -29.24 -7.10
N LEU A 230 9.27 -30.40 -6.51
CA LEU A 230 9.19 -30.63 -5.07
C LEU A 230 10.20 -29.77 -4.31
N ILE A 231 11.45 -29.69 -4.76
CA ILE A 231 12.49 -28.85 -4.13
C ILE A 231 12.06 -27.38 -4.20
N LEU A 232 11.65 -26.91 -5.38
CA LEU A 232 11.22 -25.54 -5.57
C LEU A 232 9.99 -25.20 -4.70
N SER A 233 9.05 -26.14 -4.58
CA SER A 233 7.85 -25.97 -3.77
C SER A 233 8.12 -26.07 -2.28
N ALA A 234 9.06 -26.89 -1.83
CA ALA A 234 9.51 -26.91 -0.45
C ALA A 234 10.14 -25.56 -0.04
N LEU A 235 10.96 -24.99 -0.92
CA LEU A 235 11.50 -23.64 -0.74
C LEU A 235 10.39 -22.58 -0.76
N GLY A 236 9.41 -22.70 -1.67
CA GLY A 236 8.25 -21.80 -1.74
C GLY A 236 7.35 -21.89 -0.50
N MET A 237 7.20 -23.06 0.12
CA MET A 237 6.42 -23.24 1.33
C MET A 237 7.06 -22.52 2.51
N VAL A 238 8.37 -22.70 2.71
CA VAL A 238 9.10 -21.99 3.77
C VAL A 238 9.18 -20.48 3.47
N GLY A 239 9.55 -20.13 2.24
CA GLY A 239 9.85 -18.75 1.83
C GLY A 239 8.64 -17.86 1.54
N TYR A 240 7.52 -18.43 1.09
CA TYR A 240 6.33 -17.65 0.74
C TYR A 240 5.17 -17.92 1.68
N VAL A 241 4.73 -19.18 1.81
CA VAL A 241 3.53 -19.52 2.60
C VAL A 241 3.71 -19.17 4.08
N VAL A 242 4.87 -19.51 4.67
CA VAL A 242 5.13 -19.27 6.09
C VAL A 242 5.83 -17.92 6.31
N ALA A 243 6.90 -17.63 5.56
CA ALA A 243 7.72 -16.45 5.84
C ALA A 243 7.05 -15.12 5.47
N ILE A 244 6.10 -15.05 4.52
CA ILE A 244 5.39 -13.78 4.22
C ILE A 244 4.47 -13.38 5.39
N PRO A 245 3.51 -14.20 5.84
CA PRO A 245 2.65 -13.85 6.98
C PRO A 245 3.46 -13.62 8.26
N ALA A 246 4.43 -14.50 8.55
CA ALA A 246 5.29 -14.35 9.73
C ALA A 246 6.17 -13.09 9.63
N GLY A 247 6.77 -12.81 8.48
CA GLY A 247 7.62 -11.65 8.25
C GLY A 247 6.86 -10.34 8.41
N ILE A 248 5.69 -10.21 7.78
CA ILE A 248 4.81 -9.05 7.94
C ILE A 248 4.38 -8.89 9.41
N GLY A 249 3.96 -9.99 10.04
CA GLY A 249 3.56 -9.98 11.46
C GLY A 249 4.68 -9.55 12.39
N LEU A 250 5.89 -10.08 12.21
CA LEU A 250 7.08 -9.74 13.02
C LEU A 250 7.51 -8.29 12.80
N VAL A 251 7.54 -7.82 11.56
CA VAL A 251 7.92 -6.42 11.24
C VAL A 251 6.92 -5.45 11.86
N LEU A 252 5.61 -5.70 11.73
CA LEU A 252 4.59 -4.83 12.31
C LEU A 252 4.61 -4.88 13.85
N HIS A 253 4.79 -6.06 14.44
CA HIS A 253 4.92 -6.21 15.88
C HIS A 253 6.16 -5.47 16.43
N GLN A 254 7.30 -5.57 15.75
CA GLN A 254 8.51 -4.86 16.13
C GLN A 254 8.37 -3.33 15.95
N ALA A 255 7.74 -2.87 14.87
CA ALA A 255 7.45 -1.46 14.65
C ALA A 255 6.52 -0.89 15.73
N ARG A 256 5.58 -1.69 16.24
CA ARG A 256 4.75 -1.34 17.40
C ARG A 256 5.57 -1.23 18.67
N ARG A 257 6.38 -2.26 18.97
CA ARG A 257 7.22 -2.29 20.18
C ARG A 257 8.17 -1.10 20.26
N THR A 258 8.67 -0.62 19.13
CA THR A 258 9.57 0.54 19.05
C THR A 258 8.85 1.88 18.85
N ASN A 259 7.51 1.92 18.96
CA ASN A 259 6.66 3.10 18.72
C ASN A 259 6.97 3.84 17.41
N SER A 260 7.45 3.12 16.39
CA SER A 260 7.90 3.70 15.12
C SER A 260 6.83 3.65 14.04
N LEU A 261 5.65 3.07 14.30
CA LEU A 261 4.50 3.01 13.38
C LEU A 261 4.02 4.38 12.89
N TYR A 262 4.25 5.46 13.64
CA TYR A 262 3.80 6.80 13.26
C TYR A 262 4.89 7.63 12.57
N LYS A 263 6.08 7.05 12.37
CA LYS A 263 7.17 7.73 11.66
C LYS A 263 6.86 7.75 10.15
N PRO A 264 7.11 8.88 9.46
CA PRO A 264 6.76 9.04 8.05
C PRO A 264 7.46 8.02 7.16
N GLU A 265 8.67 7.58 7.51
CA GLU A 265 9.42 6.56 6.76
C GLU A 265 8.72 5.20 6.81
N VAL A 266 8.24 4.80 8.00
CA VAL A 266 7.53 3.52 8.20
C VAL A 266 6.15 3.57 7.53
N ILE A 267 5.45 4.70 7.62
CA ILE A 267 4.16 4.91 6.97
C ILE A 267 4.30 4.81 5.44
N ASN A 268 5.34 5.39 4.85
CA ASN A 268 5.53 5.34 3.40
C ASN A 268 5.80 3.91 2.89
N ARG A 269 6.49 3.08 3.69
CA ARG A 269 6.87 1.72 3.32
C ARG A 269 5.78 0.69 3.59
N LEU A 270 5.19 0.76 4.78
CA LEU A 270 4.31 -0.27 5.34
C LEU A 270 2.88 0.24 5.55
N GLY A 271 2.60 1.52 5.32
CA GLY A 271 1.32 2.14 5.66
C GLY A 271 0.12 1.45 5.02
N PHE A 272 0.25 0.93 3.79
CA PHE A 272 -0.84 0.19 3.14
C PHE A 272 -1.23 -1.09 3.90
N LEU A 273 -0.32 -1.70 4.67
CA LEU A 273 -0.55 -2.93 5.44
C LEU A 273 -1.32 -2.71 6.74
N TYR A 274 -1.27 -1.52 7.35
CA TYR A 274 -1.84 -1.31 8.69
C TYR A 274 -2.64 -0.03 8.90
N ARG A 275 -2.49 0.99 8.04
CA ARG A 275 -3.07 2.32 8.28
C ARG A 275 -4.60 2.31 8.32
N ARG A 276 -5.21 1.37 7.58
CA ARG A 276 -6.65 1.17 7.47
C ARG A 276 -7.31 0.55 8.70
N TYR A 277 -6.52 -0.12 9.53
CA TYR A 277 -7.01 -0.78 10.72
C TYR A 277 -6.94 0.11 11.95
N GLU A 278 -7.74 -0.21 12.95
CA GLU A 278 -7.62 0.38 14.28
C GLU A 278 -6.23 0.18 14.87
N THR A 279 -5.82 1.09 15.74
CA THR A 279 -4.48 1.08 16.37
C THR A 279 -4.16 -0.24 17.09
N ASN A 280 -5.17 -0.88 17.67
CA ASN A 280 -5.04 -2.16 18.39
C ASN A 280 -5.09 -3.39 17.47
N ARG A 281 -5.40 -3.22 16.17
CA ARG A 281 -5.65 -4.29 15.19
C ARG A 281 -4.71 -4.25 13.99
N HIS A 282 -3.51 -3.70 14.16
CA HIS A 282 -2.51 -3.54 13.08
C HIS A 282 -2.04 -4.85 12.42
N LEU A 283 -2.24 -6.02 13.04
CA LEU A 283 -1.86 -7.32 12.48
C LEU A 283 -2.93 -7.96 11.59
N TRP A 284 -4.03 -7.26 11.30
CA TRP A 284 -5.17 -7.86 10.60
C TRP A 284 -4.85 -8.32 9.17
N GLU A 285 -3.88 -7.70 8.51
CA GLU A 285 -3.40 -8.16 7.20
C GLU A 285 -2.92 -9.62 7.22
N VAL A 286 -2.33 -10.06 8.34
CA VAL A 286 -1.90 -11.44 8.54
C VAL A 286 -3.10 -12.39 8.55
N THR A 287 -4.23 -11.98 9.14
CA THR A 287 -5.49 -12.75 9.11
C THR A 287 -5.96 -12.97 7.68
N PHE A 288 -5.90 -11.95 6.81
CA PHE A 288 -6.26 -12.09 5.39
C PHE A 288 -5.32 -13.03 4.62
N LEU A 289 -4.02 -13.03 4.93
CA LEU A 289 -3.06 -13.96 4.35
C LEU A 289 -3.32 -15.40 4.83
N CYS A 290 -3.54 -15.61 6.12
CA CYS A 290 -3.87 -16.92 6.69
C CYS A 290 -5.17 -17.48 6.11
N ARG A 291 -6.21 -16.65 5.99
CA ARG A 291 -7.50 -17.02 5.36
C ARG A 291 -7.28 -17.55 3.95
N ARG A 292 -6.52 -16.82 3.11
CA ARG A 292 -6.21 -17.22 1.73
C ARG A 292 -5.47 -18.56 1.71
N ALA A 293 -4.43 -18.72 2.53
CA ALA A 293 -3.67 -19.96 2.60
C ALA A 293 -4.53 -21.17 2.98
N VAL A 294 -5.41 -21.04 3.99
CA VAL A 294 -6.32 -22.12 4.40
C VAL A 294 -7.24 -22.54 3.24
N VAL A 295 -7.86 -21.59 2.54
CA VAL A 295 -8.73 -21.88 1.39
C VAL A 295 -7.93 -22.60 0.29
N THR A 296 -6.71 -22.13 0.00
CA THR A 296 -5.84 -22.75 -1.01
C THR A 296 -5.43 -24.18 -0.63
N ILE A 297 -5.06 -24.42 0.63
CA ILE A 297 -4.68 -25.76 1.12
C ILE A 297 -5.85 -26.73 0.93
N VAL A 298 -7.04 -26.34 1.40
CA VAL A 298 -8.24 -27.18 1.27
C VAL A 298 -8.57 -27.45 -0.19
N TYR A 299 -8.48 -26.43 -1.05
CA TYR A 299 -8.69 -26.58 -2.48
C TYR A 299 -7.72 -27.58 -3.12
N VAL A 300 -6.42 -27.46 -2.86
CA VAL A 300 -5.42 -28.30 -3.53
C VAL A 300 -5.52 -29.76 -3.12
N PHE A 301 -5.71 -30.06 -1.83
CA PHE A 301 -5.70 -31.45 -1.35
C PHE A 301 -7.05 -32.17 -1.46
N TYR A 302 -8.16 -31.45 -1.34
CA TYR A 302 -9.50 -32.05 -1.30
C TYR A 302 -10.40 -31.63 -2.48
N GLY A 303 -10.05 -30.55 -3.20
CA GLY A 303 -10.94 -29.94 -4.17
C GLY A 303 -11.23 -30.80 -5.41
N SER A 304 -10.36 -31.76 -5.75
CA SER A 304 -10.54 -32.68 -6.87
C SER A 304 -11.07 -34.06 -6.46
N SER A 305 -10.63 -34.58 -5.31
CA SER A 305 -10.93 -35.94 -4.86
C SER A 305 -12.26 -36.02 -4.12
N GLN A 306 -12.55 -35.01 -3.29
CA GLN A 306 -13.73 -34.96 -2.41
C GLN A 306 -14.27 -33.51 -2.33
N PRO A 307 -14.79 -32.96 -3.45
CA PRO A 307 -15.15 -31.54 -3.52
C PRO A 307 -16.19 -31.12 -2.47
N TYR A 308 -17.16 -31.96 -2.13
CA TYR A 308 -18.18 -31.63 -1.12
C TYR A 308 -17.59 -31.49 0.29
N ILE A 309 -16.69 -32.39 0.69
CA ILE A 309 -16.01 -32.32 2.00
C ILE A 309 -15.11 -31.09 2.05
N ALA A 310 -14.39 -30.82 0.96
CA ALA A 310 -13.56 -29.64 0.83
C ALA A 310 -14.37 -28.34 1.00
N MET A 311 -15.57 -28.28 0.43
CA MET A 311 -16.46 -27.12 0.60
C MET A 311 -16.96 -26.93 2.02
N LEU A 312 -17.24 -28.01 2.74
CA LEU A 312 -17.59 -27.92 4.17
C LEU A 312 -16.42 -27.35 4.98
N TRP A 313 -15.18 -27.78 4.71
CA TRP A 313 -13.99 -27.22 5.35
C TRP A 313 -13.82 -25.72 5.05
N VAL A 314 -13.96 -25.32 3.78
CA VAL A 314 -13.87 -23.89 3.40
C VAL A 314 -15.00 -23.09 4.04
N MET A 315 -16.24 -23.60 4.04
CA MET A 315 -17.39 -22.93 4.65
C MET A 315 -17.20 -22.76 6.16
N GLY A 316 -16.67 -23.77 6.85
CA GLY A 316 -16.32 -23.69 8.27
C GLY A 316 -15.22 -22.66 8.54
N ALA A 317 -14.14 -22.66 7.74
CA ALA A 317 -13.05 -21.70 7.87
C ALA A 317 -13.52 -20.24 7.62
N LEU A 318 -14.37 -20.03 6.61
CA LEU A 318 -14.97 -18.72 6.34
C LEU A 318 -15.98 -18.31 7.41
N GLY A 319 -16.74 -19.25 7.99
CA GLY A 319 -17.62 -19.00 9.11
C GLY A 319 -16.87 -18.53 10.36
N VAL A 320 -15.75 -19.19 10.70
CA VAL A 320 -14.85 -18.72 11.78
C VAL A 320 -14.32 -17.32 11.45
N ASN A 321 -13.84 -17.10 10.23
CA ASN A 321 -13.37 -15.79 9.83
C ASN A 321 -14.46 -14.71 9.90
N LEU A 322 -15.70 -15.03 9.53
CA LEU A 322 -16.85 -14.13 9.65
C LEU A 322 -17.12 -13.75 11.10
N THR A 323 -17.12 -14.72 12.02
CA THR A 323 -17.31 -14.44 13.46
C THR A 323 -16.21 -13.54 14.02
N ILE A 324 -14.97 -13.76 13.58
CA ILE A 324 -13.81 -12.95 13.97
C ILE A 324 -13.93 -11.53 13.38
N SER A 325 -14.22 -11.39 12.08
CA SER A 325 -14.40 -10.07 11.43
C SER A 325 -15.56 -9.28 12.06
N ALA A 326 -16.71 -9.91 12.26
CA ALA A 326 -17.90 -9.26 12.83
C ALA A 326 -17.72 -8.88 14.31
N GLY A 327 -16.97 -9.68 15.08
CA GLY A 327 -16.72 -9.41 16.49
C GLY A 327 -15.67 -8.34 16.75
N TYR A 328 -14.67 -8.21 15.87
CA TYR A 328 -13.57 -7.28 16.07
C TYR A 328 -13.67 -5.97 15.30
N MET A 329 -14.42 -5.90 14.19
CA MET A 329 -14.54 -4.71 13.31
C MET A 329 -13.19 -3.99 13.14
N PRO A 330 -12.24 -4.64 12.46
CA PRO A 330 -10.84 -4.22 12.46
C PRO A 330 -10.57 -2.87 11.77
N PHE A 331 -11.45 -2.40 10.89
CA PHE A 331 -11.22 -1.20 10.09
C PHE A 331 -11.58 0.08 10.86
N LYS A 332 -10.97 1.19 10.47
CA LYS A 332 -11.34 2.52 11.01
C LYS A 332 -12.67 3.02 10.47
N ASP A 333 -12.99 2.68 9.24
CA ASP A 333 -14.24 3.03 8.58
C ASP A 333 -15.17 1.81 8.61
N TYR A 334 -16.30 1.98 9.30
CA TYR A 334 -17.34 0.96 9.43
C TYR A 334 -17.89 0.48 8.09
N THR A 335 -17.90 1.34 7.06
CA THR A 335 -18.32 0.96 5.70
C THR A 335 -17.43 -0.14 5.15
N ILE A 336 -16.14 -0.09 5.45
CA ILE A 336 -15.14 -1.05 5.00
C ILE A 336 -15.29 -2.38 5.75
N ASP A 337 -15.58 -2.34 7.05
CA ASP A 337 -15.94 -3.55 7.83
C ASP A 337 -17.15 -4.26 7.21
N LEU A 338 -18.20 -3.51 6.87
CA LEU A 338 -19.39 -4.07 6.23
C LEU A 338 -19.08 -4.69 4.86
N ILE A 339 -18.21 -4.07 4.07
CA ILE A 339 -17.80 -4.60 2.75
C ILE A 339 -17.08 -5.94 2.91
N ASP A 340 -16.14 -6.10 3.86
CA ASP A 340 -15.47 -7.40 4.11
C ASP A 340 -16.46 -8.46 4.63
N ILE A 341 -17.34 -8.10 5.57
CA ILE A 341 -18.39 -9.01 6.07
C ILE A 341 -19.30 -9.48 4.94
N PHE A 342 -19.77 -8.56 4.10
CA PHE A 342 -20.61 -8.89 2.95
C PHE A 342 -19.86 -9.73 1.92
N ALA A 343 -18.58 -9.44 1.66
CA ALA A 343 -17.73 -10.26 0.80
C ALA A 343 -17.63 -11.71 1.26
N ILE A 344 -17.42 -11.94 2.56
CA ILE A 344 -17.36 -13.29 3.14
C ILE A 344 -18.71 -14.00 2.98
N LEU A 345 -19.82 -13.31 3.29
CA LEU A 345 -21.17 -13.86 3.12
C LEU A 345 -21.47 -14.22 1.66
N CYS A 346 -21.07 -13.38 0.71
CA CYS A 346 -21.19 -13.65 -0.72
C CYS A 346 -20.41 -14.89 -1.13
N ILE A 347 -19.17 -15.08 -0.64
CA ILE A 347 -18.38 -16.30 -0.93
C ILE A 347 -19.06 -17.54 -0.32
N MET A 348 -19.58 -17.44 0.90
CA MET A 348 -20.30 -18.56 1.54
C MET A 348 -21.56 -18.94 0.77
N LEU A 349 -22.34 -17.96 0.30
CA LEU A 349 -23.50 -18.18 -0.56
C LEU A 349 -23.08 -18.82 -1.89
N TYR A 350 -21.95 -18.40 -2.45
CA TYR A 350 -21.41 -18.96 -3.69
C TYR A 350 -21.03 -20.44 -3.54
N LEU A 351 -20.39 -20.81 -2.42
CA LEU A 351 -20.08 -22.20 -2.08
C LEU A 351 -21.34 -23.06 -1.97
N LEU A 352 -22.34 -22.57 -1.20
CA LEU A 352 -23.61 -23.27 -1.06
C LEU A 352 -24.30 -23.45 -2.42
N ALA A 353 -24.33 -22.41 -3.22
CA ALA A 353 -24.95 -22.44 -4.52
C ALA A 353 -24.21 -23.34 -5.52
N GLY A 354 -22.89 -23.46 -5.41
CA GLY A 354 -22.08 -24.42 -6.17
C GLY A 354 -22.51 -25.86 -5.89
N VAL A 355 -22.67 -26.22 -4.62
CA VAL A 355 -23.15 -27.56 -4.21
C VAL A 355 -24.56 -27.82 -4.74
N VAL A 356 -25.46 -26.85 -4.62
CA VAL A 356 -26.85 -26.98 -5.11
C VAL A 356 -26.89 -27.11 -6.63
N ALA A 357 -26.09 -26.34 -7.37
CA ALA A 357 -26.02 -26.39 -8.82
C ALA A 357 -25.53 -27.75 -9.33
N ASP A 358 -24.55 -28.33 -8.64
CA ASP A 358 -24.03 -29.66 -8.97
C ASP A 358 -25.05 -30.78 -8.66
N ALA A 359 -25.77 -30.66 -7.55
CA ALA A 359 -26.82 -31.61 -7.14
C ALA A 359 -28.11 -31.50 -7.98
N VAL A 360 -28.49 -30.28 -8.41
CA VAL A 360 -29.74 -30.01 -9.16
C VAL A 360 -29.43 -29.23 -10.45
N PRO A 361 -28.92 -29.89 -11.51
CA PRO A 361 -28.48 -29.22 -12.73
C PRO A 361 -29.59 -28.44 -13.46
N LYS A 362 -30.85 -28.86 -13.31
CA LYS A 362 -32.01 -28.34 -14.05
C LYS A 362 -32.28 -26.85 -13.79
N HIS A 363 -31.96 -26.35 -12.59
CA HIS A 363 -32.15 -24.94 -12.21
C HIS A 363 -30.84 -24.16 -12.02
N SER A 364 -29.70 -24.79 -12.36
CA SER A 364 -28.35 -24.25 -12.13
C SER A 364 -28.12 -22.88 -12.80
N ASN A 365 -28.68 -22.66 -14.01
CA ASN A 365 -28.46 -21.40 -14.74
C ASN A 365 -29.13 -20.18 -14.08
N ASN A 366 -30.37 -20.30 -13.59
CA ASN A 366 -31.05 -19.19 -12.92
C ASN A 366 -30.33 -18.80 -11.63
N LEU A 367 -29.86 -19.80 -10.89
CA LEU A 367 -29.02 -19.60 -9.70
C LEU A 367 -27.71 -18.88 -10.06
N GLY A 368 -27.03 -19.30 -11.13
CA GLY A 368 -25.82 -18.64 -11.61
C GLY A 368 -26.05 -17.18 -12.03
N ILE A 369 -27.19 -16.84 -12.65
CA ILE A 369 -27.55 -15.45 -12.98
C ILE A 369 -27.71 -14.63 -11.70
N LEU A 370 -28.43 -15.14 -10.71
CA LEU A 370 -28.60 -14.45 -9.42
C LEU A 370 -27.26 -14.20 -8.73
N LEU A 371 -26.37 -15.21 -8.68
CA LEU A 371 -25.03 -15.06 -8.10
C LEU A 371 -24.19 -14.02 -8.85
N ASN A 372 -24.25 -13.98 -10.18
CA ASN A 372 -23.57 -12.96 -10.96
C ASN A 372 -24.07 -11.56 -10.59
N LEU A 373 -25.38 -11.35 -10.47
CA LEU A 373 -25.93 -10.05 -10.09
C LEU A 373 -25.44 -9.60 -8.70
N ILE A 374 -25.37 -10.54 -7.75
CA ILE A 374 -24.84 -10.26 -6.41
C ILE A 374 -23.36 -9.87 -6.48
N VAL A 375 -22.53 -10.67 -7.16
CA VAL A 375 -21.09 -10.41 -7.23
C VAL A 375 -20.76 -9.15 -8.01
N TRP A 376 -21.38 -8.94 -9.17
CA TRP A 376 -21.19 -7.70 -9.95
C TRP A 376 -21.75 -6.48 -9.23
N GLY A 377 -22.88 -6.62 -8.51
CA GLY A 377 -23.41 -5.56 -7.65
C GLY A 377 -22.42 -5.17 -6.55
N GLN A 378 -21.80 -6.16 -5.90
CA GLN A 378 -20.77 -5.93 -4.90
C GLN A 378 -19.53 -5.25 -5.49
N VAL A 379 -19.01 -5.76 -6.62
CA VAL A 379 -17.86 -5.17 -7.31
C VAL A 379 -18.17 -3.72 -7.73
N LEU A 380 -19.36 -3.46 -8.28
CA LEU A 380 -19.78 -2.12 -8.66
C LEU A 380 -19.85 -1.18 -7.45
N TYR A 381 -20.46 -1.62 -6.35
CA TYR A 381 -20.51 -0.85 -5.11
C TYR A 381 -19.11 -0.49 -4.61
N CYS A 382 -18.20 -1.46 -4.58
CA CYS A 382 -16.82 -1.23 -4.16
C CYS A 382 -16.06 -0.31 -5.11
N LEU A 383 -16.31 -0.38 -6.42
CA LEU A 383 -15.73 0.54 -7.40
C LEU A 383 -16.22 1.97 -7.19
N VAL A 384 -17.51 2.17 -6.92
CA VAL A 384 -18.08 3.50 -6.60
C VAL A 384 -17.42 4.07 -5.35
N GLU A 385 -17.29 3.29 -4.29
CA GLU A 385 -16.62 3.72 -3.06
C GLU A 385 -15.12 3.97 -3.28
N THR A 386 -14.44 3.18 -4.11
CA THR A 386 -13.03 3.43 -4.49
C THR A 386 -12.89 4.76 -5.24
N VAL A 387 -13.82 5.08 -6.15
CA VAL A 387 -13.83 6.38 -6.86
C VAL A 387 -14.07 7.52 -5.88
N ARG A 388 -14.97 7.35 -4.92
CA ARG A 388 -15.22 8.32 -3.86
C ARG A 388 -13.97 8.55 -3.01
N GLU A 389 -13.34 7.48 -2.53
CA GLU A 389 -12.08 7.51 -1.78
C GLU A 389 -10.96 8.21 -2.58
N THR A 390 -10.89 7.94 -3.89
CA THR A 390 -9.94 8.60 -4.79
C THR A 390 -10.18 10.09 -4.90
N ASN A 391 -11.44 10.50 -5.02
CA ASN A 391 -11.80 11.91 -5.10
C ASN A 391 -11.48 12.64 -3.79
N GLU A 392 -11.75 12.03 -2.63
CA GLU A 392 -11.39 12.60 -1.34
C GLU A 392 -9.88 12.74 -1.17
N LYS A 393 -9.08 11.70 -1.48
CA LYS A 393 -7.61 11.80 -1.44
C LYS A 393 -7.06 12.88 -2.38
N ARG A 394 -7.63 13.00 -3.59
CA ARG A 394 -7.25 14.05 -4.55
C ARG A 394 -7.55 15.45 -4.01
N LYS A 395 -8.71 15.64 -3.39
CA LYS A 395 -9.07 16.89 -2.72
C LYS A 395 -8.09 17.21 -1.60
N THR A 396 -7.83 16.28 -0.68
CA THR A 396 -6.86 16.48 0.42
C THR A 396 -5.47 16.84 -0.10
N ALA A 397 -4.99 16.16 -1.14
CA ALA A 397 -3.69 16.46 -1.76
C ALA A 397 -3.66 17.85 -2.44
N LEU A 398 -4.76 18.24 -3.09
CA LEU A 398 -4.91 19.58 -3.68
C LEU A 398 -4.90 20.67 -2.61
N TYR A 399 -5.65 20.48 -1.52
CA TYR A 399 -5.68 21.42 -0.40
C TYR A 399 -4.33 21.50 0.32
N ALA A 400 -3.65 20.38 0.53
CA ALA A 400 -2.30 20.37 1.08
C ALA A 400 -1.32 21.19 0.23
N LYS A 401 -1.36 21.06 -1.11
CA LYS A 401 -0.55 21.89 -2.02
C LYS A 401 -0.93 23.37 -1.96
N LYS A 402 -2.23 23.70 -1.88
CA LYS A 402 -2.71 25.09 -1.71
C LYS A 402 -2.19 25.69 -0.40
N ILE A 403 -2.32 24.97 0.71
CA ILE A 403 -1.82 25.36 2.03
C ILE A 403 -0.30 25.54 1.98
N GLN A 404 0.46 24.60 1.43
CA GLN A 404 1.90 24.72 1.32
C GLN A 404 2.33 25.95 0.49
N THR A 405 1.60 26.25 -0.59
CA THR A 405 1.84 27.45 -1.41
C THR A 405 1.53 28.73 -0.64
N MET A 406 0.42 28.76 0.11
CA MET A 406 0.04 29.86 1.00
C MET A 406 1.12 30.09 2.06
N MET A 407 1.59 29.02 2.71
CA MET A 407 2.61 29.06 3.74
C MET A 407 3.97 29.51 3.20
N LEU A 408 4.33 29.12 1.97
CA LEU A 408 5.52 29.63 1.28
C LEU A 408 5.41 31.14 0.99
N LYS A 409 4.23 31.65 0.62
CA LYS A 409 4.00 33.09 0.44
C LYS A 409 4.14 33.85 1.75
N VAL A 410 3.54 33.35 2.83
CA VAL A 410 3.67 33.92 4.19
C VAL A 410 5.13 33.99 4.59
N ARG A 411 5.91 32.91 4.39
CA ARG A 411 7.34 32.87 4.69
C ARG A 411 8.17 33.84 3.84
N LYS A 412 7.78 34.10 2.58
CA LYS A 412 8.46 35.08 1.73
C LYS A 412 8.18 36.51 2.16
N MET A 413 6.93 36.85 2.49
CA MET A 413 6.60 38.19 2.99
C MET A 413 7.17 38.45 4.37
N GLY A 414 7.19 37.44 5.26
CA GLY A 414 7.88 37.54 6.54
C GLY A 414 9.34 37.94 6.36
N ARG A 415 10.06 37.27 5.43
CA ARG A 415 11.44 37.65 5.07
C ARG A 415 11.56 39.06 4.48
N ALA A 416 10.65 39.47 3.59
CA ALA A 416 10.68 40.79 2.99
C ALA A 416 10.45 41.91 4.03
N ASN A 417 9.52 41.71 4.95
CA ASN A 417 9.28 42.63 6.07
C ASN A 417 10.46 42.66 7.04
N GLU A 418 11.13 41.52 7.25
CA GLU A 418 12.34 41.44 8.08
C GLU A 418 13.55 42.10 7.43
N GLU A 419 13.77 41.96 6.11
CA GLU A 419 14.82 42.71 5.39
C GLU A 419 14.61 44.22 5.48
N GLN A 420 13.34 44.68 5.49
CA GLN A 420 13.02 46.09 5.76
C GLN A 420 13.32 46.51 7.20
N LEU A 421 13.14 45.64 8.18
CA LEU A 421 13.48 45.90 9.59
C LEU A 421 15.00 45.90 9.83
N ASP A 422 15.74 45.00 9.19
CA ASP A 422 17.21 44.89 9.26
C ASP A 422 17.89 46.15 8.70
N SER A 423 17.31 46.74 7.64
CA SER A 423 17.76 48.02 7.08
C SER A 423 17.62 49.21 8.04
N LYS A 424 16.77 49.10 9.07
CA LYS A 424 16.51 50.18 10.03
C LYS A 424 17.33 50.06 11.31
N ASP A 425 17.86 48.88 11.63
CA ASP A 425 18.61 48.67 12.88
C ASP A 425 19.76 47.65 12.70
N PRO A 426 20.93 48.08 12.18
CA PRO A 426 22.05 47.20 11.82
C PRO A 426 22.76 46.54 13.02
N ALA A 427 22.31 46.81 14.25
CA ALA A 427 22.83 46.16 15.45
C ALA A 427 22.30 44.71 15.63
N LEU A 428 21.24 44.31 14.92
CA LEU A 428 20.71 42.94 14.96
C LEU A 428 21.52 42.01 14.06
N GLY A 429 22.15 40.98 14.63
CA GLY A 429 22.92 40.00 13.87
C GLY A 429 22.06 39.12 12.94
N PRO A 430 22.61 38.63 11.80
CA PRO A 430 21.87 37.89 10.76
C PRO A 430 21.27 36.54 11.21
N ASN A 431 21.72 36.00 12.33
CA ASN A 431 21.18 34.77 12.91
C ASN A 431 19.88 35.01 13.70
N LEU A 432 19.72 36.17 14.34
CA LEU A 432 18.51 36.54 15.09
C LEU A 432 17.33 36.77 14.14
N VAL A 433 17.61 37.32 12.95
CA VAL A 433 16.63 37.55 11.88
C VAL A 433 16.10 36.21 11.33
N LYS A 434 16.97 35.24 11.07
CA LYS A 434 16.55 33.88 10.64
C LYS A 434 15.71 33.17 11.70
N GLY A 435 15.99 33.37 12.98
CA GLY A 435 15.20 32.84 14.09
C GLY A 435 13.77 33.42 14.13
N LYS A 436 13.63 34.74 13.94
CA LYS A 436 12.32 35.42 13.88
C LYS A 436 11.46 34.95 12.69
N ALA A 437 12.05 34.71 11.51
CA ALA A 437 11.33 34.18 10.34
C ALA A 437 10.73 32.78 10.58
N VAL A 438 11.49 31.92 11.26
CA VAL A 438 11.07 30.55 11.57
C VAL A 438 9.98 30.57 12.64
N TRP A 439 10.16 31.39 13.68
CA TRP A 439 9.18 31.55 14.75
C TRP A 439 7.84 32.12 14.25
N THR A 440 7.88 33.15 13.41
CA THR A 440 6.68 33.75 12.80
C THR A 440 5.92 32.76 11.92
N HIS A 441 6.63 31.92 11.16
CA HIS A 441 6.03 30.86 10.35
C HIS A 441 5.37 29.77 11.21
N GLN A 442 6.04 29.35 12.29
CA GLN A 442 5.52 28.35 13.22
C GLN A 442 4.31 28.85 14.00
N LEU A 443 4.33 30.10 14.43
CA LEU A 443 3.19 30.76 15.07
C LEU A 443 1.99 30.79 14.11
N ALA A 444 2.21 31.18 12.84
CA ALA A 444 1.17 31.13 11.82
C ALA A 444 0.57 29.72 11.65
N CYS A 445 1.42 28.68 11.53
CA CYS A 445 0.95 27.29 11.44
C CYS A 445 0.05 26.92 12.63
N ARG A 446 0.49 27.24 13.86
CA ARG A 446 -0.22 26.88 15.09
C ARG A 446 -1.55 27.61 15.23
N SER A 447 -1.59 28.91 14.93
CA SER A 447 -2.83 29.70 15.02
C SER A 447 -3.87 29.22 14.00
N ILE A 448 -3.46 28.91 12.76
CA ILE A 448 -4.37 28.38 11.74
C ILE A 448 -4.86 26.97 12.13
N LEU A 449 -3.98 26.09 12.61
CA LEU A 449 -4.35 24.74 13.03
C LEU A 449 -5.39 24.78 14.17
N LYS A 450 -5.20 25.68 15.15
CA LYS A 450 -6.16 25.88 16.23
C LYS A 450 -7.51 26.39 15.72
N ALA A 451 -7.50 27.31 14.75
CA ALA A 451 -8.73 27.80 14.15
C ALA A 451 -9.52 26.68 13.45
N PHE A 452 -8.84 25.82 12.70
CA PHE A 452 -9.51 24.67 12.09
C PHE A 452 -10.05 23.68 13.13
N ARG A 453 -9.28 23.36 14.19
CA ARG A 453 -9.77 22.47 15.26
C ARG A 453 -10.95 23.06 16.03
N GLY A 454 -10.92 24.36 16.33
CA GLY A 454 -12.04 25.03 16.99
C GLY A 454 -13.31 25.01 16.13
N LEU A 455 -13.17 25.25 14.83
CA LEU A 455 -14.31 25.18 13.90
C LEU A 455 -14.81 23.74 13.68
N GLU A 456 -13.93 22.74 13.78
CA GLU A 456 -14.33 21.32 13.79
C GLU A 456 -15.16 20.98 15.05
N GLU A 457 -14.73 21.46 16.23
CA GLU A 457 -15.46 21.32 17.50
C GLU A 457 -16.82 22.02 17.45
N ASP A 458 -16.92 23.15 16.75
CA ASP A 458 -18.18 23.87 16.50
C ASP A 458 -19.09 23.18 15.45
N GLY A 459 -18.66 22.04 14.89
CA GLY A 459 -19.44 21.21 13.98
C GLY A 459 -19.33 21.57 12.49
N PHE A 460 -18.38 22.44 12.11
CA PHE A 460 -18.17 22.79 10.70
C PHE A 460 -17.37 21.70 9.97
N THR A 461 -17.96 21.12 8.92
CA THR A 461 -17.26 20.17 8.02
C THR A 461 -16.49 20.88 6.92
N THR A 462 -16.95 22.06 6.52
CA THR A 462 -16.26 22.95 5.58
C THR A 462 -16.25 24.38 6.09
N VAL A 463 -15.13 25.06 5.90
CA VAL A 463 -14.88 26.39 6.43
C VAL A 463 -14.32 27.28 5.33
N THR A 464 -14.83 28.50 5.23
CA THR A 464 -14.26 29.52 4.36
C THR A 464 -13.07 30.21 5.02
N LEU A 465 -12.18 30.73 4.20
CA LEU A 465 -11.07 31.59 4.64
C LEU A 465 -11.54 32.81 5.46
N VAL A 466 -12.75 33.29 5.19
CA VAL A 466 -13.41 34.37 5.96
C VAL A 466 -13.76 33.90 7.37
N GLN A 467 -14.38 32.73 7.51
CA GLN A 467 -14.70 32.15 8.83
C GLN A 467 -13.46 31.88 9.67
N ILE A 468 -12.35 31.44 9.06
CA ILE A 468 -11.06 31.30 9.75
C ILE A 468 -10.57 32.66 10.25
N SER A 469 -10.62 33.69 9.40
CA SER A 469 -10.22 35.03 9.77
C SER A 469 -11.10 35.62 10.89
N GLU A 470 -12.41 35.35 10.87
CA GLU A 470 -13.34 35.79 11.92
C GLU A 470 -13.12 35.05 13.23
N TRP A 471 -12.90 33.73 13.18
CA TRP A 471 -12.57 32.94 14.36
C TRP A 471 -11.28 33.43 15.03
N LEU A 472 -10.25 33.68 14.23
CA LEU A 472 -8.99 34.24 14.69
C LEU A 472 -9.17 35.65 15.30
N LYS A 473 -10.07 36.46 14.75
CA LYS A 473 -10.39 37.80 15.24
C LYS A 473 -11.17 37.78 16.55
N ASN A 474 -12.06 36.81 16.73
CA ASN A 474 -13.01 36.75 17.85
C ASN A 474 -12.46 36.08 19.12
N GLY A 475 -11.19 35.67 19.15
CA GLY A 475 -10.47 35.46 20.41
C GLY A 475 -10.03 34.04 20.75
N GLY A 476 -9.54 33.26 19.78
CA GLY A 476 -8.95 31.93 20.05
C GLY A 476 -7.55 31.94 20.72
N GLU A 477 -6.76 33.01 20.62
CA GLU A 477 -5.43 33.08 21.24
C GLU A 477 -5.22 34.36 22.06
N ARG A 478 -4.95 34.20 23.37
CA ARG A 478 -4.59 35.29 24.30
C ARG A 478 -3.22 35.93 24.05
N TYR A 479 -2.46 35.49 23.04
CA TYR A 479 -1.02 35.77 22.93
C TYR A 479 -0.58 36.52 21.67
N VAL A 480 -1.48 36.88 20.74
CA VAL A 480 -1.07 37.59 19.52
C VAL A 480 -2.10 38.67 19.17
N HIS A 481 -1.67 39.93 19.21
CA HIS A 481 -2.52 41.08 18.87
C HIS A 481 -2.96 41.01 17.39
N PRO A 482 -4.20 41.42 17.02
CA PRO A 482 -4.69 41.41 15.64
C PRO A 482 -3.82 42.17 14.62
N GLU A 483 -2.97 43.06 15.10
CA GLU A 483 -2.02 43.86 14.29
C GLU A 483 -0.66 43.19 14.10
N HIS A 484 -0.47 41.97 14.60
CA HIS A 484 0.79 41.26 14.45
C HIS A 484 1.11 41.06 12.95
N PRO A 485 2.34 41.34 12.47
CA PRO A 485 2.70 41.30 11.05
C PRO A 485 2.37 39.97 10.38
N VAL A 486 2.45 38.88 11.14
CA VAL A 486 2.07 37.53 10.70
C VAL A 486 0.59 37.45 10.36
N PHE A 487 -0.28 37.99 11.19
CA PHE A 487 -1.72 38.01 10.94
C PHE A 487 -2.07 38.95 9.79
N TYR A 488 -1.34 40.06 9.62
CA TYR A 488 -1.49 40.93 8.45
C TYR A 488 -1.08 40.24 7.15
N SER A 489 0.09 39.58 7.11
CA SER A 489 0.54 38.79 5.95
C SER A 489 -0.38 37.59 5.70
N LEU A 490 -0.84 36.93 6.75
CA LEU A 490 -1.81 35.85 6.65
C LEU A 490 -3.12 36.37 6.06
N ARG A 491 -3.66 37.48 6.56
CA ARG A 491 -4.88 38.13 6.08
C ARG A 491 -4.75 38.62 4.64
N GLN A 492 -3.59 39.14 4.23
CA GLN A 492 -3.33 39.49 2.83
C GLN A 492 -3.34 38.25 1.94
N VAL A 493 -2.73 37.12 2.35
CA VAL A 493 -2.73 35.92 1.50
C VAL A 493 -4.10 35.24 1.47
N ILE A 494 -4.77 35.18 2.61
CA ILE A 494 -6.12 34.64 2.78
C ILE A 494 -7.14 35.48 2.00
N GLY A 495 -7.06 36.81 2.06
CA GLY A 495 -7.96 37.73 1.34
C GLY A 495 -7.75 37.77 -0.18
N ILE A 496 -6.69 37.15 -0.71
CA ILE A 496 -6.41 37.05 -2.15
C ILE A 496 -6.93 35.72 -2.74
N THR A 497 -7.29 34.74 -1.91
CA THR A 497 -7.76 33.42 -2.37
C THR A 497 -9.27 33.27 -2.14
N ASP A 498 -9.98 32.87 -3.21
CA ASP A 498 -11.44 32.74 -3.36
C ASP A 498 -12.25 32.25 -2.14
N THR A 499 -13.56 32.54 -2.19
CA THR A 499 -14.66 32.07 -1.32
C THR A 499 -14.87 30.55 -1.31
N GLU A 500 -13.82 29.78 -1.58
CA GLU A 500 -13.87 28.33 -1.70
C GLU A 500 -13.99 27.70 -0.31
N ASN A 501 -15.00 26.85 -0.13
CA ASN A 501 -15.18 26.06 1.09
C ASN A 501 -14.01 25.07 1.24
N LEU A 502 -13.25 25.21 2.33
CA LEU A 502 -12.13 24.33 2.68
C LEU A 502 -12.63 23.22 3.62
N PRO A 503 -12.46 21.93 3.28
CA PRO A 503 -12.79 20.85 4.19
C PRO A 503 -11.84 20.87 5.39
N VAL A 504 -12.42 20.95 6.59
CA VAL A 504 -11.69 21.22 7.84
C VAL A 504 -10.68 20.12 8.15
N GLU A 505 -11.13 18.87 8.16
CA GLU A 505 -10.31 17.69 8.48
C GLU A 505 -9.08 17.57 7.57
N SER A 506 -9.27 17.76 6.25
CA SER A 506 -8.19 17.73 5.26
C SER A 506 -7.16 18.86 5.48
N CYS A 507 -7.61 20.04 5.91
CA CYS A 507 -6.73 21.16 6.19
C CYS A 507 -5.95 20.95 7.50
N ILE A 508 -6.58 20.38 8.53
CA ILE A 508 -5.93 20.00 9.80
C ILE A 508 -4.80 19.01 9.53
N LEU A 509 -5.06 17.95 8.76
CA LEU A 509 -4.05 16.95 8.40
C LEU A 509 -2.87 17.55 7.63
N ALA A 510 -3.15 18.47 6.70
CA ALA A 510 -2.11 19.15 5.94
C ALA A 510 -1.24 20.07 6.83
N LEU A 511 -1.87 20.86 7.69
CA LEU A 511 -1.20 21.78 8.61
C LEU A 511 -0.36 21.05 9.67
N ASP A 512 -0.87 19.94 10.22
CA ASP A 512 -0.13 19.10 11.17
C ASP A 512 1.14 18.51 10.54
N GLY A 513 1.06 18.13 9.26
CA GLY A 513 2.21 17.69 8.47
C GLY A 513 3.27 18.78 8.29
N GLU A 514 2.87 20.01 7.99
CA GLU A 514 3.78 21.16 7.87
C GLU A 514 4.39 21.55 9.23
N LEU A 515 3.60 21.55 10.31
CA LEU A 515 4.07 21.87 11.66
C LEU A 515 5.16 20.90 12.16
N LYS A 516 5.03 19.61 11.79
CA LYS A 516 6.08 18.61 12.02
C LYS A 516 7.36 18.89 11.23
N GLN A 517 7.27 19.45 10.03
CA GLN A 517 8.48 19.83 9.27
C GLN A 517 9.16 21.07 9.85
N VAL A 518 8.38 22.06 10.30
CA VAL A 518 8.91 23.31 10.87
C VAL A 518 9.56 23.07 12.23
N SER A 519 8.97 22.24 13.09
CA SER A 519 9.55 21.87 14.40
C SER A 519 10.88 21.11 14.29
N VAL A 520 11.08 20.32 13.22
CA VAL A 520 12.39 19.68 12.96
C VAL A 520 13.46 20.72 12.59
N LEU A 521 13.09 21.78 11.87
CA LEU A 521 14.01 22.88 11.55
C LEU A 521 14.40 23.69 12.80
N GLU A 522 13.47 23.87 13.73
CA GLU A 522 13.71 24.53 15.03
C GLU A 522 14.74 23.74 15.86
N GLY A 523 14.56 22.42 16.00
CA GLY A 523 15.53 21.57 16.72
C GLY A 523 16.93 21.59 16.08
N MET A 524 17.02 21.70 14.75
CA MET A 524 18.31 21.86 14.05
C MET A 524 18.95 23.24 14.26
N PHE A 525 18.17 24.29 14.50
CA PHE A 525 18.66 25.62 14.85
C PHE A 525 19.13 25.64 16.31
N GLU A 526 18.36 25.07 17.24
CA GLU A 526 18.72 24.96 18.66
C GLU A 526 20.01 24.12 18.86
N GLU A 527 20.22 23.05 18.08
CA GLU A 527 21.41 22.20 18.17
C GLU A 527 22.68 22.87 17.59
N LYS A 528 22.54 23.83 16.67
CA LYS A 528 23.69 24.50 16.01
C LYS A 528 24.17 25.78 16.70
N THR A 529 23.46 26.29 17.70
CA THR A 529 23.84 27.52 18.42
C THR A 529 23.77 27.32 19.92
N GLN A 530 24.92 27.39 20.60
CA GLN A 530 25.00 27.43 22.08
C GLN A 530 24.17 28.62 22.65
N ASP A 531 24.02 29.69 21.85
CA ASP A 531 23.18 30.89 22.11
C ASP A 531 21.66 30.67 21.95
N GLY A 532 21.20 29.54 21.40
CA GLY A 532 19.78 29.33 21.09
C GLY A 532 18.85 29.37 22.30
N ARG A 533 19.35 28.95 23.48
CA ARG A 533 18.61 29.01 24.75
C ARG A 533 18.50 30.44 25.29
N ASP A 534 19.53 31.25 25.13
CA ASP A 534 19.52 32.67 25.52
C ASP A 534 18.68 33.49 24.54
N MET A 535 18.71 33.14 23.26
CA MET A 535 17.96 33.76 22.17
C MET A 535 16.44 33.50 22.27
N ALA A 536 16.00 32.30 22.68
CA ALA A 536 14.60 32.03 22.98
C ALA A 536 14.09 32.80 24.21
N GLY A 537 14.95 32.96 25.22
CA GLY A 537 14.70 33.80 26.39
C GLY A 537 14.63 35.30 26.08
N GLU A 538 15.47 35.78 25.16
CA GLU A 538 15.44 37.17 24.67
C GLU A 538 14.26 37.43 23.75
N LEU A 539 13.94 36.55 22.78
CA LEU A 539 12.73 36.69 21.96
C LEU A 539 11.46 36.72 22.82
N SER A 540 11.38 35.90 23.89
CA SER A 540 10.28 35.93 24.85
C SER A 540 10.19 37.25 25.63
N LYS A 541 11.30 37.98 25.80
CA LYS A 541 11.36 39.25 26.53
C LYS A 541 11.10 40.45 25.61
N THR A 542 11.54 40.42 24.36
CA THR A 542 11.33 41.52 23.40
C THR A 542 9.94 41.52 22.75
N LEU A 543 9.20 40.41 22.82
CA LEU A 543 7.89 40.25 22.18
C LEU A 543 6.70 40.16 23.14
N ARG A 544 6.91 40.33 24.46
CA ARG A 544 5.80 40.73 25.34
C ARG A 544 5.67 42.25 25.26
N PRO A 545 4.46 42.80 25.02
CA PRO A 545 4.21 44.18 25.38
C PRO A 545 4.40 44.38 26.89
#